data_AF-A0A947EN00-F1
#
_entry.id   AF-A0A947EN00-F1
#
_cell.length_a   1.000
_cell.length_b   1.000
_cell.length_c   1.000
_cell.angle_alpha   90.00
_cell.angle_beta   90.00
_cell.angle_gamma   90.00
#
_symmetry.space_group_name_H-M   'P 1'
#
loop_
_entity.id
_entity.type
_entity.pdbx_description
1 polymer ?
#
loop_
_entity_poly.entity_id
_entity_poly.type
_entity_poly.pdbx_seq_one_letter_code
_entity_poly.pdbx_strand_id
1 'polypeptide(L)'
;MKNRIYLLTFLLVHLVSGQEKFPKDVFRSPLDIPLILAGTFGELRSNHFHAGIDIKTQQRQGLPIYAIGDGTVTRIKVSHWGYGKALYVAHPNGYTSVYAHLQKFSPAIEEFVKKTQYQKRSYEIEVFPEYGKLKVYKDSLI
;
A
#
# COMPACT_ATOMS: atom_id res chain seq x y z
N MET A 1 7.03 42.16 -33.86
CA MET A 1 5.86 41.66 -33.10
C MET A 1 5.93 40.16 -32.84
N LYS A 2 6.21 39.31 -33.84
CA LYS A 2 6.36 37.83 -33.68
C LYS A 2 7.32 37.40 -32.55
N ASN A 3 8.51 38.00 -32.45
CA ASN A 3 9.48 37.63 -31.41
C ASN A 3 9.02 37.94 -29.98
N ARG A 4 8.16 38.96 -29.79
CA ARG A 4 7.55 39.26 -28.49
C ARG A 4 6.49 38.24 -28.12
N ILE A 5 5.76 37.71 -29.10
CA ILE A 5 4.75 36.66 -28.90
C ILE A 5 5.44 35.35 -28.48
N TYR A 6 6.53 34.96 -29.16
CA TYR A 6 7.29 33.76 -28.78
C TYR A 6 7.89 33.86 -27.37
N LEU A 7 8.40 35.02 -27.00
CA LEU A 7 8.93 35.28 -25.66
C LEU A 7 7.81 35.20 -24.59
N LEU A 8 6.63 35.75 -24.89
CA LEU A 8 5.48 35.69 -23.99
C LEU A 8 4.96 34.26 -23.82
N THR A 9 4.89 33.48 -24.91
CA THR A 9 4.49 32.07 -24.84
C THR A 9 5.49 31.23 -24.05
N PHE A 10 6.80 31.48 -24.20
CA PHE A 10 7.84 30.79 -23.44
C PHE A 10 7.75 31.08 -21.94
N LEU A 11 7.49 32.35 -21.57
CA LEU A 11 7.32 32.75 -20.17
C LEU A 11 6.08 32.11 -19.52
N LEU A 12 5.01 31.92 -20.29
CA LEU A 12 3.75 31.34 -19.81
C LEU A 12 3.88 29.85 -19.44
N VAL A 13 4.76 29.09 -20.11
CA VAL A 13 4.98 27.66 -19.82
C VAL A 13 5.62 27.46 -18.45
N HIS A 14 6.42 28.42 -17.97
CA HIS A 14 7.06 28.35 -16.66
C HIS A 14 6.12 28.61 -15.48
N LEU A 15 4.92 29.17 -15.72
CA LEU A 15 3.90 29.38 -14.69
C LEU A 15 3.04 28.14 -14.43
N VAL A 16 3.11 27.12 -15.30
CA VAL A 16 2.35 25.88 -15.14
C VAL A 16 3.16 24.90 -14.29
N SER A 17 2.82 24.81 -13.00
CA SER A 17 3.30 23.73 -12.14
C SER A 17 2.39 22.51 -12.32
N GLY A 18 2.81 21.56 -13.16
CA GLY A 18 2.07 20.31 -13.40
C GLY A 18 2.38 19.16 -12.42
N GLN A 19 3.27 19.38 -11.46
CA GLN A 19 3.63 18.38 -10.46
C GLN A 19 2.87 18.63 -9.16
N GLU A 20 1.96 17.72 -8.83
CA GLU A 20 1.37 17.64 -7.50
C GLU A 20 2.48 17.40 -6.47
N LYS A 21 2.47 18.17 -5.38
CA LYS A 21 3.41 17.94 -4.28
C LYS A 21 3.03 16.65 -3.56
N PHE A 22 3.88 15.63 -3.66
CA PHE A 22 3.66 14.41 -2.89
C PHE A 22 3.90 14.65 -1.39
N PRO A 23 3.15 13.97 -0.50
CA PRO A 23 3.28 14.13 0.95
C PRO A 23 4.63 13.58 1.43
N LYS A 24 5.46 14.42 2.05
CA LYS A 24 6.82 14.05 2.48
C LYS A 24 6.91 13.48 3.90
N ASP A 25 5.95 13.82 4.78
CA ASP A 25 6.01 13.46 6.22
C ASP A 25 4.77 12.71 6.72
N VAL A 26 3.94 12.23 5.81
CA VAL A 26 2.69 11.53 6.16
C VAL A 26 2.93 10.05 6.42
N PHE A 27 3.93 9.47 5.75
CA PHE A 27 4.18 8.04 5.77
C PHE A 27 5.45 7.65 6.52
N ARG A 28 5.39 6.53 7.25
CA ARG A 28 6.53 5.86 7.87
C ARG A 28 7.01 4.66 7.05
N SER A 29 8.19 4.16 7.37
CA SER A 29 8.65 2.84 6.89
C SER A 29 7.73 1.72 7.40
N PRO A 30 7.31 0.75 6.58
CA PRO A 30 6.45 -0.36 7.03
C PRO A 30 7.16 -1.36 7.97
N LEU A 31 8.49 -1.26 8.10
CA LEU A 31 9.37 -2.13 8.87
C LEU A 31 10.37 -1.31 9.70
N ASP A 32 10.76 -1.83 10.86
CA ASP A 32 11.77 -1.23 11.74
C ASP A 32 13.19 -1.78 11.48
N ILE A 33 13.46 -2.19 10.24
CA ILE A 33 14.77 -2.67 9.77
C ILE A 33 15.20 -1.86 8.54
N PRO A 34 16.51 -1.85 8.20
CA PRO A 34 16.97 -1.26 6.94
C PRO A 34 16.22 -1.85 5.75
N LEU A 35 15.64 -0.99 4.92
CA LEU A 35 14.87 -1.40 3.74
C LEU A 35 15.79 -1.76 2.59
N ILE A 36 16.17 -3.03 2.52
CA ILE A 36 16.93 -3.58 1.39
C ILE A 36 15.95 -4.26 0.44
N LEU A 37 15.91 -3.80 -0.82
CA LEU A 37 14.99 -4.35 -1.80
C LEU A 37 15.50 -5.69 -2.37
N ALA A 38 14.58 -6.63 -2.54
CA ALA A 38 14.74 -7.84 -3.33
C ALA A 38 14.16 -7.68 -4.76
N GLY A 39 13.19 -6.79 -4.91
CA GLY A 39 12.56 -6.47 -6.19
C GLY A 39 12.01 -5.04 -6.19
N THR A 40 12.04 -4.38 -7.34
CA THR A 40 11.70 -2.96 -7.49
C THR A 40 10.36 -2.75 -8.18
N PHE A 41 9.80 -1.55 -8.06
CA PHE A 41 8.60 -1.17 -8.80
C PHE A 41 8.89 -1.08 -10.29
N GLY A 42 8.00 -1.66 -11.10
CA GLY A 42 8.13 -1.69 -12.56
C GLY A 42 9.13 -2.72 -13.08
N GLU A 43 9.70 -3.57 -12.21
CA GLU A 43 10.57 -4.67 -12.62
C GLU A 43 9.83 -5.64 -13.57
N LEU A 44 10.43 -5.98 -14.71
CA LEU A 44 9.84 -6.92 -15.67
C LEU A 44 9.92 -8.35 -15.11
N ARG A 45 8.77 -8.99 -14.95
CA ARG A 45 8.64 -10.42 -14.63
C ARG A 45 8.13 -11.17 -15.84
N SER A 46 8.22 -12.51 -15.78
CA SER A 46 7.87 -13.40 -16.90
C SER A 46 6.49 -13.16 -17.51
N ASN A 47 5.53 -12.65 -16.72
CA ASN A 47 4.15 -12.46 -17.14
C ASN A 47 3.53 -11.07 -16.81
N HIS A 48 4.26 -10.15 -16.18
CA HIS A 48 3.76 -8.80 -15.83
C HIS A 48 4.89 -7.87 -15.35
N PHE A 49 4.58 -6.58 -15.19
CA PHE A 49 5.42 -5.65 -14.43
C PHE A 49 5.12 -5.72 -12.95
N HIS A 50 6.15 -5.70 -12.11
CA HIS A 50 6.01 -5.73 -10.66
C HIS A 50 5.35 -4.44 -10.14
N ALA A 51 4.14 -4.55 -9.58
CA ALA A 51 3.34 -3.41 -9.13
C ALA A 51 3.68 -2.91 -7.72
N GLY A 52 4.81 -3.33 -7.13
CA GLY A 52 5.19 -3.00 -5.77
C GLY A 52 6.71 -3.05 -5.56
N ILE A 53 7.12 -3.12 -4.30
CA ILE A 53 8.51 -3.35 -3.91
C ILE A 53 8.56 -4.57 -2.99
N ASP A 54 9.57 -5.41 -3.18
CA ASP A 54 9.81 -6.56 -2.29
C ASP A 54 10.94 -6.20 -1.33
N ILE A 55 10.69 -6.28 -0.02
CA ILE A 55 11.65 -5.90 1.02
C ILE A 55 12.23 -7.17 1.66
N LYS A 56 13.56 -7.27 1.71
CA LYS A 56 14.24 -8.39 2.37
C LYS A 56 14.00 -8.36 3.88
N THR A 57 13.71 -9.53 4.44
CA THR A 57 13.38 -9.71 5.86
C THR A 57 14.56 -10.25 6.69
N GLN A 58 15.79 -10.00 6.25
CA GLN A 58 17.02 -10.51 6.90
C GLN A 58 16.98 -12.03 7.13
N GLN A 59 16.46 -12.78 6.15
CA GLN A 59 16.30 -14.25 6.21
C GLN A 59 15.36 -14.73 7.35
N ARG A 60 14.49 -13.87 7.87
CA ARG A 60 13.50 -14.21 8.90
C ARG A 60 12.08 -14.05 8.38
N GLN A 61 11.13 -14.72 9.03
CA GLN A 61 9.69 -14.50 8.84
C GLN A 61 9.07 -13.92 10.11
N GLY A 62 7.85 -13.38 10.00
CA GLY A 62 7.11 -12.88 11.17
C GLY A 62 7.66 -11.58 11.74
N LEU A 63 8.40 -10.80 10.95
CA LEU A 63 8.74 -9.42 11.35
C LEU A 63 7.46 -8.59 11.50
N PRO A 64 7.36 -7.77 12.55
CA PRO A 64 6.26 -6.82 12.70
C PRO A 64 6.16 -5.90 11.48
N ILE A 65 4.96 -5.84 10.88
CA ILE A 65 4.64 -4.89 9.81
C ILE A 65 3.70 -3.84 10.38
N TYR A 66 3.95 -2.59 10.01
CA TYR A 66 3.19 -1.46 10.52
C TYR A 66 2.47 -0.71 9.41
N ALA A 67 1.33 -0.12 9.77
CA ALA A 67 0.63 0.79 8.88
C ALA A 67 1.53 2.00 8.59
N ILE A 68 1.68 2.33 7.31
CA ILE A 68 2.56 3.43 6.89
C ILE A 68 1.95 4.78 7.25
N GLY A 69 0.65 4.85 7.47
CA GLY A 69 -0.08 6.05 7.87
C GLY A 69 -1.47 5.68 8.36
N ASP A 70 -2.18 6.64 8.94
CA ASP A 70 -3.57 6.45 9.36
C ASP A 70 -4.44 6.07 8.17
N GLY A 71 -5.39 5.17 8.39
CA GLY A 71 -6.24 4.71 7.32
C GLY A 71 -7.33 3.74 7.74
N THR A 72 -8.05 3.26 6.73
CA THR A 72 -9.12 2.29 6.85
C THR A 72 -8.82 1.11 5.95
N VAL A 73 -8.95 -0.11 6.48
CA VAL A 73 -8.89 -1.32 5.68
C VAL A 73 -10.11 -1.41 4.77
N THR A 74 -9.90 -1.44 3.46
CA THR A 74 -10.97 -1.46 2.45
C THR A 74 -11.07 -2.80 1.71
N ARG A 75 -10.02 -3.62 1.73
CA ARG A 75 -10.02 -4.97 1.17
C ARG A 75 -9.10 -5.87 1.96
N ILE A 76 -9.59 -7.07 2.26
CA ILE A 76 -8.81 -8.16 2.81
C ILE A 76 -8.93 -9.35 1.88
N LYS A 77 -7.79 -9.93 1.52
CA LYS A 77 -7.74 -11.15 0.71
C LYS A 77 -6.88 -12.20 1.39
N VAL A 78 -7.40 -13.42 1.45
CA VAL A 78 -6.67 -14.61 1.91
C VAL A 78 -6.80 -15.65 0.81
N SER A 79 -5.67 -16.08 0.24
CA SER A 79 -5.60 -17.13 -0.77
C SER A 79 -4.33 -17.95 -0.63
N HIS A 80 -4.30 -19.16 -1.21
CA HIS A 80 -3.08 -19.96 -1.37
C HIS A 80 -2.19 -19.45 -2.52
N TRP A 81 -2.72 -18.58 -3.38
CA TRP A 81 -2.06 -18.08 -4.58
C TRP A 81 -1.88 -16.57 -4.56
N GLY A 82 -1.04 -16.06 -5.46
CA GLY A 82 -0.77 -14.62 -5.59
C GLY A 82 -0.19 -14.03 -4.31
N TYR A 83 -0.79 -12.94 -3.81
CA TYR A 83 -0.30 -12.23 -2.62
C TYR A 83 -0.50 -12.98 -1.29
N GLY A 84 -1.21 -14.10 -1.28
CA GLY A 84 -1.48 -14.83 -0.04
C GLY A 84 -2.43 -14.07 0.88
N LYS A 85 -1.98 -13.75 2.10
CA LYS A 85 -2.66 -12.80 2.99
C LYS A 85 -2.29 -11.38 2.60
N ALA A 86 -3.28 -10.63 2.10
CA ALA A 86 -3.12 -9.27 1.65
C ALA A 86 -4.10 -8.30 2.31
N LEU A 87 -3.61 -7.11 2.63
CA LEU A 87 -4.36 -6.04 3.27
C LEU A 87 -4.25 -4.76 2.44
N TYR A 88 -5.38 -4.14 2.12
CA TYR A 88 -5.45 -2.85 1.42
C TYR A 88 -5.96 -1.80 2.38
N VAL A 89 -5.22 -0.70 2.52
CA VAL A 89 -5.55 0.40 3.43
C VAL A 89 -5.70 1.68 2.63
N ALA A 90 -6.89 2.26 2.66
CA ALA A 90 -7.14 3.59 2.11
C ALA A 90 -6.77 4.66 3.15
N HIS A 91 -5.99 5.64 2.72
CA HIS A 91 -5.52 6.75 3.55
C HIS A 91 -6.34 8.02 3.27
N PRO A 92 -6.52 8.91 4.28
CA PRO A 92 -7.29 10.15 4.11
C PRO A 92 -6.76 11.09 3.01
N ASN A 93 -5.48 10.97 2.66
CA ASN A 93 -4.83 11.77 1.62
C ASN A 93 -5.03 11.19 0.20
N GLY A 94 -5.93 10.23 0.01
CA GLY A 94 -6.26 9.64 -1.30
C GLY A 94 -5.35 8.50 -1.75
N TYR A 95 -4.29 8.19 -1.00
CA TYR A 95 -3.40 7.07 -1.30
C TYR A 95 -3.97 5.74 -0.79
N THR A 96 -3.53 4.64 -1.39
CA THR A 96 -3.79 3.28 -0.90
C THR A 96 -2.46 2.55 -0.72
N SER A 97 -2.25 1.95 0.44
CA SER A 97 -1.15 1.01 0.66
C SER A 97 -1.65 -0.43 0.59
N VAL A 98 -0.78 -1.31 0.11
CA VAL A 98 -1.05 -2.75 0.00
C VAL A 98 0.07 -3.51 0.68
N TYR A 99 -0.30 -4.40 1.59
CA TYR A 99 0.62 -5.28 2.31
C TYR A 99 0.33 -6.70 1.88
N ALA A 100 1.31 -7.36 1.25
CA ALA A 100 1.19 -8.71 0.73
C ALA A 100 2.08 -9.70 1.49
N HIS A 101 1.83 -10.98 1.31
CA HIS A 101 2.62 -12.08 1.87
C HIS A 101 2.74 -12.05 3.40
N LEU A 102 1.72 -11.51 4.08
CA LEU A 102 1.68 -11.44 5.54
C LEU A 102 1.61 -12.85 6.14
N GLN A 103 2.36 -13.09 7.22
CA GLN A 103 2.25 -14.34 7.97
C GLN A 103 0.95 -14.38 8.79
N LYS A 104 0.60 -13.24 9.42
CA LYS A 104 -0.55 -13.07 10.32
C LYS A 104 -1.02 -11.63 10.25
N PHE A 105 -2.32 -11.40 10.49
CA PHE A 105 -2.85 -10.06 10.71
C PHE A 105 -2.77 -9.66 12.20
N SER A 106 -2.88 -8.37 12.46
CA SER A 106 -3.11 -7.79 13.78
C SER A 106 -4.36 -8.40 14.44
N PRO A 107 -4.45 -8.43 15.78
CA PRO A 107 -5.53 -9.12 16.48
C PRO A 107 -6.95 -8.77 16.00
N ALA A 108 -7.23 -7.47 15.80
CA ALA A 108 -8.55 -7.01 15.37
C ALA A 108 -8.89 -7.45 13.93
N ILE A 109 -7.92 -7.40 13.01
CA ILE A 109 -8.11 -7.81 11.62
C ILE A 109 -8.20 -9.34 11.52
N GLU A 110 -7.37 -10.06 12.27
CA GLU A 110 -7.39 -11.53 12.34
C GLU A 110 -8.73 -12.05 12.88
N GLU A 111 -9.28 -11.40 13.91
CA GLU A 111 -10.61 -11.75 14.44
C GLU A 111 -11.71 -11.57 13.37
N PHE A 112 -11.71 -10.44 12.67
CA PHE A 112 -12.64 -10.18 11.57
C PHE A 112 -12.53 -11.21 10.44
N VAL A 113 -11.30 -11.55 10.04
CA VAL A 113 -11.01 -12.54 9.01
C VAL A 113 -11.50 -13.92 9.44
N LYS A 114 -11.17 -14.37 10.65
CA LYS A 114 -11.61 -15.67 11.17
C LYS A 114 -13.12 -15.76 11.23
N LYS A 115 -13.80 -14.74 11.78
CA LYS A 115 -15.27 -14.70 11.83
C LYS A 115 -15.87 -14.86 10.42
N THR A 116 -15.30 -14.17 9.44
CA THR A 116 -15.72 -14.27 8.03
C THR A 116 -15.48 -15.66 7.45
N GLN A 117 -14.31 -16.25 7.69
CA GLN A 117 -13.97 -17.60 7.22
C GLN A 117 -14.92 -18.66 7.80
N TYR A 118 -15.23 -18.58 9.09
CA TYR A 118 -16.21 -19.48 9.73
C TYR A 118 -17.61 -19.32 9.15
N GLN A 119 -18.07 -18.08 8.94
CA GLN A 119 -19.37 -17.81 8.32
C GLN A 119 -19.46 -18.36 6.88
N LYS A 120 -18.40 -18.18 6.09
CA LYS A 120 -18.33 -18.65 4.70
C LYS A 120 -17.95 -20.13 4.57
N ARG A 121 -17.50 -20.76 5.66
CA ARG A 121 -16.92 -22.12 5.68
C ARG A 121 -15.81 -22.31 4.64
N SER A 122 -15.00 -21.27 4.45
CA SER A 122 -13.92 -21.25 3.47
C SER A 122 -12.67 -20.61 4.08
N TYR A 123 -11.51 -21.21 3.80
CA TYR A 123 -10.23 -20.57 4.12
C TYR A 123 -9.98 -19.38 3.19
N GLU A 124 -10.17 -19.56 1.89
CA GLU A 124 -10.00 -18.46 0.94
C GLU A 124 -11.18 -17.50 1.03
N ILE A 125 -10.87 -16.24 1.27
CA ILE A 125 -11.86 -15.18 1.34
C ILE A 125 -11.35 -13.92 0.64
N GLU A 126 -12.27 -13.22 0.03
CA GLU A 126 -12.10 -11.83 -0.39
C GLU A 126 -13.29 -11.05 0.16
N VAL A 127 -12.99 -9.99 0.91
CA VAL A 127 -13.99 -9.16 1.58
C VAL A 127 -13.60 -7.70 1.54
N PHE A 128 -14.64 -6.86 1.54
CA PHE A 128 -14.55 -5.41 1.48
C PHE A 128 -15.27 -4.86 2.72
N PRO A 129 -14.56 -4.68 3.85
CA PRO A 129 -15.14 -4.09 5.04
C PRO A 129 -15.73 -2.71 4.75
N GLU A 130 -16.82 -2.37 5.42
CA GLU A 130 -17.37 -1.01 5.37
C GLU A 130 -16.31 0.02 5.76
N TYR A 131 -16.32 1.16 5.07
CA TYR A 131 -15.35 2.22 5.34
C TYR A 131 -15.47 2.70 6.79
N GLY A 132 -14.34 2.81 7.49
CA GLY A 132 -14.25 3.19 8.90
C GLY A 132 -14.44 2.03 9.88
N LYS A 133 -14.81 0.82 9.44
CA LYS A 133 -15.04 -0.35 10.31
C LYS A 133 -13.75 -0.89 10.93
N LEU A 134 -12.70 -1.00 10.12
CA LEU A 134 -11.39 -1.47 10.53
C LEU A 134 -10.38 -0.36 10.28
N LYS A 135 -10.13 0.43 11.33
CA LYS A 135 -9.14 1.53 11.29
C LYS A 135 -7.77 1.00 11.67
N VAL A 136 -6.77 1.52 10.99
CA VAL A 136 -5.36 1.35 11.35
C VAL A 136 -4.76 2.73 11.54
N TYR A 137 -3.84 2.84 12.49
CA TYR A 137 -3.15 4.09 12.80
C TYR A 137 -1.69 3.97 12.36
N LYS A 138 -1.07 5.08 11.99
CA LYS A 138 0.38 5.13 11.78
C LYS A 138 1.08 4.50 12.99
N ASP A 139 2.09 3.68 12.74
CA ASP A 139 2.82 2.92 13.76
C ASP A 139 2.06 1.76 14.44
N SER A 140 0.80 1.51 14.08
CA SER A 140 0.08 0.32 14.56
C SER A 140 0.43 -0.91 13.73
N LEU A 141 0.43 -2.08 14.38
CA LEU A 141 0.56 -3.37 13.69
C LEU A 141 -0.65 -3.63 12.81
N ILE A 142 -0.43 -4.24 11.66
CA ILE A 142 -1.48 -4.61 10.69
C ILE A 142 -1.72 -6.10 10.62
#